data_AF-A0AAJ2RJA0-F1
#
_entry.id   AF-A0AAJ2RJA0-F1
#
_cell.length_a   1.000
_cell.length_b   1.000
_cell.length_c   1.000
_cell.angle_alpha   90.00
_cell.angle_beta   90.00
_cell.angle_gamma   90.00
#
_symmetry.space_group_name_H-M   'P 1'
#
loop_
_entity.id
_entity.type
_entity.pdbx_description
1 polymer ?
#
loop_
_entity_poly.entity_id
_entity_poly.type
_entity_poly.pdbx_seq_one_letter_code
_entity_poly.pdbx_strand_id
1 'polypeptide(L)'
;MTELLYAGNAAESRPRSPQATQVVRSLGDFALQRLNAIRPSRPQYWLAAILTLTLHAAALSLLNRPATLPVTAPPRPQPVSVELVSAVPEEAVPEAVEPAAPSEPEPPPPETKTVDENALLSPVVEKKPPPVAKKKVPVKKRQPTPKPPAEAKPALASAPSATTPSPAAAPAPLTPPLANADYLHNPTPSYPDVAISRGYEGTVLLNVQVRADGKVQTIRIQKSSGYSALDDAARDTVLRWSFVPARRGNQAVSGWVIVPIDFSLNS
;
A
#
# COMPACT_ATOMS: atom_id res chain seq x y z
N MET A 1 12.94 101.77 14.94
CA MET A 1 13.11 102.68 13.79
C MET A 1 13.08 101.79 12.56
N THR A 2 12.07 101.74 11.70
CA THR A 2 10.95 102.64 11.36
C THR A 2 9.97 101.79 10.53
N GLU A 3 8.72 101.58 10.97
CA GLU A 3 7.48 102.08 10.32
C GLU A 3 7.46 102.03 8.77
N LEU A 4 6.52 101.27 8.19
CA LEU A 4 5.48 101.81 7.29
C LEU A 4 4.59 100.69 6.71
N LEU A 5 3.30 100.73 7.07
CA LEU A 5 2.21 100.15 6.31
C LEU A 5 2.05 100.90 4.98
N TYR A 6 1.77 100.20 3.87
CA TYR A 6 0.69 100.58 2.97
C TYR A 6 0.35 99.47 1.96
N ALA A 7 -0.96 99.29 1.77
CA ALA A 7 -1.59 98.36 0.86
C ALA A 7 -1.69 98.92 -0.56
N GLY A 8 -1.93 98.05 -1.56
CA GLY A 8 -2.41 98.49 -2.88
C GLY A 8 -2.32 97.37 -3.91
N ASN A 9 -3.41 96.65 -4.14
CA ASN A 9 -4.32 96.82 -5.29
C ASN A 9 -3.63 96.55 -6.64
N ALA A 10 -3.92 95.43 -7.29
CA ALA A 10 -5.14 95.12 -8.06
C ALA A 10 -4.98 95.45 -9.55
N ALA A 11 -5.47 94.50 -10.34
CA ALA A 11 -6.05 94.67 -11.66
C ALA A 11 -5.10 94.93 -12.86
N GLU A 12 -4.99 93.87 -13.65
CA GLU A 12 -5.45 93.85 -15.04
C GLU A 12 -4.46 94.18 -16.16
N SER A 13 -4.02 93.12 -16.84
CA SER A 13 -3.76 93.18 -18.28
C SER A 13 -4.18 91.85 -18.91
N ARG A 14 -5.18 91.95 -19.80
CA ARG A 14 -5.84 90.91 -20.60
C ARG A 14 -4.90 90.01 -21.43
N PRO A 15 -5.40 88.84 -21.89
CA PRO A 15 -4.57 87.71 -22.32
C PRO A 15 -4.04 87.84 -23.75
N ARG A 16 -2.76 87.48 -23.94
CA ARG A 16 -2.16 87.08 -25.22
C ARG A 16 -2.14 85.55 -25.30
N SER A 17 -2.96 84.98 -26.16
CA SER A 17 -2.67 83.68 -26.80
C SER A 17 -1.77 84.00 -28.00
N PRO A 18 -0.69 83.23 -28.28
CA PRO A 18 -0.90 81.97 -29.00
C PRO A 18 0.17 80.87 -28.72
N GLN A 19 -0.23 79.61 -28.96
CA GLN A 19 0.65 78.55 -29.50
C GLN A 19 1.94 78.21 -28.70
N ALA A 20 1.87 77.37 -27.66
CA ALA A 20 2.97 76.45 -27.27
C ALA A 20 2.67 75.62 -26.01
N THR A 21 1.49 74.99 -25.88
CA THR A 21 1.29 74.01 -24.77
C THR A 21 0.23 72.96 -25.10
N GLN A 22 0.40 72.26 -26.21
CA GLN A 22 -0.37 71.05 -26.52
C GLN A 22 0.54 70.00 -27.19
N VAL A 23 1.66 69.63 -26.55
CA VAL A 23 2.47 68.45 -26.96
C VAL A 23 2.93 67.58 -25.77
N VAL A 24 2.68 67.95 -24.51
CA VAL A 24 3.15 67.13 -23.36
C VAL A 24 2.03 66.70 -22.43
N ARG A 25 0.94 66.19 -23.01
CA ARG A 25 -0.03 65.29 -22.36
C ARG A 25 -0.51 64.24 -23.37
N SER A 26 0.44 63.49 -23.92
CA SER A 26 0.16 62.36 -24.82
C SER A 26 1.31 61.34 -24.84
N LEU A 27 1.85 60.97 -23.67
CA LEU A 27 2.85 59.89 -23.56
C LEU A 27 2.73 59.03 -22.29
N GLY A 28 1.67 59.20 -21.49
CA GLY A 28 1.39 58.34 -20.32
C GLY A 28 0.42 57.18 -20.62
N ASP A 29 -0.54 57.38 -21.52
CA ASP A 29 -1.60 56.39 -21.77
C ASP A 29 -1.28 55.37 -22.87
N PHE A 30 -0.17 55.52 -23.59
CA PHE A 30 0.19 54.60 -24.69
C PHE A 30 0.93 53.33 -24.25
N ALA A 31 1.45 53.30 -23.01
CA ALA A 31 2.21 52.14 -22.50
C ALA A 31 1.32 51.04 -21.91
N LEU A 32 0.07 51.35 -21.51
CA LEU A 32 -0.88 50.35 -21.02
C LEU A 32 -1.87 49.84 -22.08
N GLN A 33 -1.80 50.34 -23.32
CA GLN A 33 -2.63 49.86 -24.44
C GLN A 33 -1.95 48.77 -25.30
N ARG A 34 -0.67 48.42 -25.04
CA ARG A 34 0.12 47.48 -25.87
C ARG A 34 0.29 46.07 -25.28
N LEU A 35 -0.26 45.78 -24.10
CA LEU A 35 -0.15 44.44 -23.48
C LEU A 35 -1.45 43.61 -23.50
N ASN A 36 -2.56 44.17 -24.00
CA ASN A 36 -3.85 43.46 -24.05
C ASN A 36 -4.29 43.07 -25.48
N ALA A 37 -3.36 43.05 -26.44
CA ALA A 37 -3.63 42.83 -27.86
C ALA A 37 -3.26 41.43 -28.37
N ILE A 38 -3.34 40.41 -27.51
CA ILE A 38 -3.41 39.02 -27.93
C ILE A 38 -4.61 38.40 -27.23
N ARG A 39 -5.80 38.94 -27.51
CA ARG A 39 -7.04 38.23 -27.22
C ARG A 39 -7.25 37.28 -28.39
N PRO A 40 -6.97 35.97 -28.25
CA PRO A 40 -7.05 35.07 -29.37
C PRO A 40 -8.47 35.09 -29.92
N SER A 41 -8.59 35.15 -31.25
CA SER A 41 -9.89 35.24 -31.91
C SER A 41 -10.69 33.98 -31.58
N ARG A 42 -12.03 34.08 -31.53
CA ARG A 42 -12.93 32.95 -31.26
C ARG A 42 -12.54 31.61 -31.93
N PRO A 43 -12.02 31.55 -33.18
CA PRO A 43 -11.56 30.28 -33.77
C PRO A 43 -10.29 29.69 -33.14
N GLN A 44 -9.40 30.49 -32.54
CA GLN A 44 -8.16 29.99 -31.93
C GLN A 44 -8.41 29.19 -30.64
N TYR A 45 -9.44 29.54 -29.87
CA TYR A 45 -9.87 28.73 -28.73
C TYR A 45 -10.40 27.36 -29.15
N TRP A 46 -11.13 27.29 -30.28
CA TRP A 46 -11.59 26.01 -30.84
C TRP A 46 -10.42 25.15 -31.34
N LEU A 47 -9.42 25.75 -31.99
CA LEU A 47 -8.21 25.03 -32.40
C LEU A 47 -7.42 24.51 -31.20
N ALA A 48 -7.24 25.32 -30.15
CA ALA A 48 -6.58 24.90 -28.92
C ALA A 48 -7.35 23.79 -28.19
N ALA A 49 -8.69 23.86 -28.17
CA ALA A 49 -9.54 22.83 -27.59
C ALA A 49 -9.44 21.50 -28.36
N ILE A 50 -9.46 21.54 -29.70
CA ILE A 50 -9.29 20.35 -30.53
C ILE A 50 -7.89 19.75 -30.33
N LEU A 51 -6.83 20.57 -30.33
CA LEU A 51 -5.46 20.10 -30.10
C LEU A 51 -5.31 19.43 -28.72
N THR A 52 -5.92 20.03 -27.70
CA THR A 52 -5.91 19.45 -26.35
C THR A 52 -6.68 18.14 -26.33
N LEU A 53 -7.85 18.08 -26.97
CA LEU A 53 -8.66 16.87 -27.04
C LEU A 53 -7.94 15.74 -27.82
N THR A 54 -7.29 16.05 -28.93
CA THR A 54 -6.50 15.06 -29.70
C THR A 54 -5.30 14.56 -28.90
N LEU A 55 -4.62 15.43 -28.16
CA LEU A 55 -3.52 15.04 -27.27
C LEU A 55 -4.00 14.09 -26.16
N HIS A 56 -5.13 14.39 -25.52
CA HIS A 56 -5.72 13.52 -24.50
C HIS A 56 -6.18 12.18 -25.09
N ALA A 57 -6.80 12.19 -26.27
CA ALA A 57 -7.21 10.97 -26.96
C ALA A 57 -6.01 10.09 -27.35
N ALA A 58 -4.90 10.69 -27.80
CA ALA A 58 -3.66 9.97 -28.10
C ALA A 58 -3.04 9.37 -26.84
N ALA A 59 -3.01 10.12 -25.73
CA ALA A 59 -2.52 9.65 -24.44
C ALA A 59 -3.37 8.46 -23.93
N LEU A 60 -4.70 8.57 -23.96
CA LEU A 60 -5.60 7.49 -23.58
C LEU A 60 -5.44 6.25 -24.47
N SER A 61 -5.26 6.44 -25.78
CA SER A 61 -4.99 5.35 -26.73
C SER A 61 -3.68 4.62 -26.44
N LEU A 62 -2.64 5.35 -26.00
CA LEU A 62 -1.35 4.76 -25.64
C LEU A 62 -1.43 3.97 -24.31
N LEU A 63 -2.17 4.51 -23.33
CA LEU A 63 -2.37 3.85 -22.03
C LEU A 63 -3.24 2.59 -22.14
N ASN A 64 -4.19 2.58 -23.07
CA ASN A 64 -5.12 1.47 -23.24
C ASN A 64 -4.65 0.42 -24.27
N ARG A 65 -3.35 0.42 -24.62
CA ARG A 65 -2.80 -0.61 -25.51
C ARG A 65 -2.79 -1.96 -24.78
N PRO A 66 -3.50 -2.98 -25.29
CA PRO A 66 -3.44 -4.30 -24.69
C PRO A 66 -1.99 -4.79 -24.77
N ALA A 67 -1.40 -5.09 -23.63
CA ALA A 67 -0.11 -5.76 -23.58
C ALA A 67 -0.30 -7.16 -24.19
N THR A 68 0.15 -7.35 -25.43
CA THR A 68 0.35 -8.68 -26.00
C THR A 68 1.48 -9.32 -25.20
N LEU A 69 1.14 -10.01 -24.12
CA LEU A 69 2.09 -10.86 -23.42
C LEU A 69 2.54 -11.93 -24.43
N PRO A 70 3.84 -12.10 -24.68
CA PRO A 70 4.31 -13.23 -25.48
C PRO A 70 3.83 -14.49 -24.77
N VAL A 71 2.95 -15.26 -25.41
CA VAL A 71 2.57 -16.58 -24.93
C VAL A 71 3.85 -17.42 -24.97
N THR A 72 4.45 -17.65 -23.81
CA THR A 72 5.49 -18.67 -23.65
C THR A 72 4.84 -19.99 -24.06
N ALA A 73 5.23 -20.51 -25.23
CA ALA A 73 4.80 -21.83 -25.66
C ALA A 73 5.18 -22.85 -24.58
N PRO A 74 4.29 -23.77 -24.19
CA PRO A 74 4.64 -24.81 -23.22
C PRO A 74 5.82 -25.64 -23.76
N PRO A 75 6.75 -26.09 -22.90
CA PRO A 75 7.85 -26.94 -23.34
C PRO A 75 7.27 -28.22 -23.98
N ARG A 76 7.65 -28.49 -25.23
CA ARG A 76 7.27 -29.74 -25.90
C ARG A 76 7.91 -30.90 -25.12
N PRO A 77 7.15 -31.95 -24.75
CA PRO A 77 7.75 -33.15 -24.18
C PRO A 77 8.67 -33.77 -25.22
N GLN A 78 9.97 -33.84 -24.90
CA GLN A 78 10.95 -34.59 -25.68
C GLN A 78 10.59 -36.08 -25.56
N PRO A 79 10.43 -36.84 -26.66
CA PRO A 79 10.22 -38.28 -26.55
C PRO A 79 11.50 -38.92 -26.01
N VAL A 80 11.39 -39.59 -24.86
CA VAL A 80 12.47 -40.41 -24.30
C VAL A 80 12.51 -41.70 -25.12
N SER A 81 13.52 -41.85 -25.97
CA SER A 81 13.84 -43.12 -26.62
C SER A 81 14.41 -44.06 -25.56
N VAL A 82 13.64 -45.08 -25.16
CA VAL A 82 14.17 -46.19 -24.37
C VAL A 82 14.85 -47.14 -25.35
N GLU A 83 16.16 -46.98 -25.53
CA GLU A 83 16.98 -47.96 -26.23
C GLU A 83 17.21 -49.13 -25.26
N LEU A 84 16.42 -50.21 -25.41
CA LEU A 84 16.70 -51.46 -24.70
C LEU A 84 18.00 -52.03 -25.28
N VAL A 85 19.12 -51.76 -24.62
CA VAL A 85 20.37 -52.51 -24.82
C VAL A 85 20.09 -53.95 -24.38
N SER A 86 19.94 -54.81 -25.37
CA SER A 86 19.91 -56.26 -25.19
C SER A 86 21.31 -56.70 -24.75
N ALA A 87 21.41 -57.26 -23.54
CA ALA A 87 22.65 -57.83 -23.03
C ALA A 87 23.08 -59.00 -23.92
N VAL A 88 24.13 -58.78 -24.72
CA VAL A 88 24.89 -59.86 -25.35
C VAL A 88 25.94 -60.31 -24.33
N PRO A 89 25.94 -61.59 -23.91
CA PRO A 89 26.80 -62.10 -22.86
C PRO A 89 28.30 -61.96 -23.14
N GLU A 90 29.00 -61.72 -22.05
CA GLU A 90 30.44 -61.63 -21.89
C GLU A 90 31.17 -62.87 -22.41
N GLU A 91 31.97 -62.68 -23.46
CA GLU A 91 32.94 -63.65 -23.95
C GLU A 91 34.35 -63.03 -23.88
N ALA A 92 34.97 -63.23 -22.73
CA ALA A 92 36.28 -63.86 -22.60
C ALA A 92 37.54 -63.19 -23.22
N VAL A 93 38.34 -62.58 -22.32
CA VAL A 93 39.83 -62.65 -22.17
C VAL A 93 40.75 -62.00 -23.25
N PRO A 94 42.05 -61.70 -22.97
CA PRO A 94 42.61 -60.70 -22.04
C PRO A 94 43.78 -59.89 -22.66
N GLU A 95 44.08 -58.67 -22.21
CA GLU A 95 45.43 -58.11 -22.39
C GLU A 95 45.82 -57.16 -21.25
N ALA A 96 46.63 -57.69 -20.33
CA ALA A 96 47.66 -56.94 -19.63
C ALA A 96 48.75 -56.59 -20.66
N VAL A 97 49.40 -55.43 -20.73
CA VAL A 97 50.36 -54.74 -19.84
C VAL A 97 50.65 -53.40 -20.59
N GLU A 98 50.76 -52.19 -20.01
CA GLU A 98 51.96 -51.65 -19.36
C GLU A 98 51.70 -50.18 -18.87
N PRO A 99 52.38 -49.69 -17.80
CA PRO A 99 52.01 -48.49 -17.05
C PRO A 99 52.87 -47.25 -17.31
N ALA A 100 52.25 -46.06 -17.22
CA ALA A 100 52.86 -44.75 -16.97
C ALA A 100 51.74 -43.79 -16.55
N ALA A 101 51.78 -42.94 -15.51
CA ALA A 101 52.71 -42.66 -14.42
C ALA A 101 51.87 -42.03 -13.28
N PRO A 102 52.36 -41.99 -12.02
CA PRO A 102 51.61 -41.47 -10.87
C PRO A 102 51.55 -39.94 -10.90
N SER A 103 50.35 -39.35 -10.86
CA SER A 103 50.18 -37.94 -10.50
C SER A 103 50.12 -37.80 -8.98
N GLU A 104 51.09 -37.07 -8.44
CA GLU A 104 51.28 -36.76 -7.03
C GLU A 104 50.17 -35.82 -6.49
N PRO A 105 49.70 -36.00 -5.25
CA PRO A 105 48.70 -35.12 -4.66
C PRO A 105 49.32 -33.82 -4.15
N GLU A 106 48.77 -32.67 -4.56
CA GLU A 106 49.14 -31.37 -4.02
C GLU A 106 48.59 -31.21 -2.59
N PRO A 107 49.38 -30.70 -1.61
CA PRO A 107 48.95 -30.59 -0.22
C PRO A 107 48.00 -29.40 -0.01
N PRO A 108 47.02 -29.50 0.91
CA PRO A 108 46.20 -28.36 1.29
C PRO A 108 46.98 -27.34 2.15
N PRO A 109 46.62 -26.04 2.09
CA PRO A 109 47.24 -24.99 2.92
C PRO A 109 47.03 -25.22 4.43
N PRO A 110 47.94 -24.75 5.29
CA PRO A 110 47.84 -24.96 6.74
C PRO A 110 46.78 -24.07 7.38
N GLU A 111 45.86 -24.66 8.15
CA GLU A 111 45.00 -23.94 9.10
C GLU A 111 45.83 -23.53 10.32
N THR A 112 46.00 -22.22 10.51
CA THR A 112 46.58 -21.65 11.73
C THR A 112 45.55 -21.73 12.86
N LYS A 113 45.77 -22.65 13.79
CA LYS A 113 45.12 -22.66 15.10
C LYS A 113 45.78 -21.62 16.01
N THR A 114 45.16 -20.47 16.20
CA THR A 114 45.41 -19.65 17.40
C THR A 114 44.47 -20.11 18.50
N VAL A 115 45.09 -20.71 19.51
CA VAL A 115 44.53 -21.08 20.81
C VAL A 115 44.34 -19.78 21.59
N ASP A 116 43.10 -19.43 21.93
CA ASP A 116 42.82 -18.34 22.86
C ASP A 116 42.95 -18.88 24.29
N GLU A 117 44.10 -18.55 24.89
CA GLU A 117 44.41 -18.73 26.30
C GLU A 117 43.76 -17.60 27.10
N ASN A 118 42.55 -17.84 27.58
CA ASN A 118 42.04 -17.20 28.80
C ASN A 118 40.87 -18.01 29.37
N ALA A 119 41.20 -19.24 29.79
CA ALA A 119 40.52 -19.84 30.91
C ALA A 119 41.06 -19.19 32.19
N LEU A 120 40.20 -18.48 32.92
CA LEU A 120 39.98 -18.63 34.36
C LEU A 120 38.99 -17.54 34.80
N LEU A 121 38.06 -17.92 35.69
CA LEU A 121 36.97 -17.13 36.32
C LEU A 121 35.59 -17.23 35.66
N SER A 122 34.95 -18.40 35.84
CA SER A 122 33.50 -18.43 36.10
C SER A 122 33.25 -18.04 37.57
N PRO A 123 32.13 -17.38 37.87
CA PRO A 123 31.09 -18.16 38.54
C PRO A 123 29.76 -18.08 37.81
N VAL A 124 29.26 -19.26 37.46
CA VAL A 124 27.86 -19.54 37.16
C VAL A 124 27.04 -19.17 38.41
N VAL A 125 26.23 -18.12 38.30
CA VAL A 125 25.05 -17.94 39.17
C VAL A 125 23.83 -18.34 38.35
N GLU A 126 23.55 -19.63 38.40
CA GLU A 126 22.28 -20.24 38.04
C GLU A 126 21.17 -19.64 38.94
N LYS A 127 20.44 -18.63 38.45
CA LYS A 127 19.18 -18.24 39.08
C LYS A 127 18.09 -19.21 38.64
N LYS A 128 17.97 -20.28 39.44
CA LYS A 128 16.81 -21.17 39.57
C LYS A 128 15.49 -20.39 39.45
N PRO A 129 14.54 -20.79 38.58
CA PRO A 129 13.21 -20.21 38.60
C PRO A 129 12.48 -20.62 39.90
N PRO A 130 11.87 -19.68 40.65
CA PRO A 130 11.05 -20.04 41.79
C PRO A 130 9.75 -20.73 41.33
N PRO A 131 9.24 -21.69 42.12
CA PRO A 131 8.10 -22.51 41.76
C PRO A 131 6.78 -21.76 41.93
N VAL A 132 5.90 -22.01 40.97
CA VAL A 132 4.43 -21.97 40.96
C VAL A 132 3.78 -21.70 42.33
N ALA A 133 3.37 -20.46 42.59
CA ALA A 133 2.40 -20.13 43.64
C ALA A 133 0.99 -20.02 43.03
N LYS A 134 0.27 -21.14 43.05
CA LYS A 134 -1.17 -21.22 42.74
C LYS A 134 -1.96 -20.40 43.78
N LYS A 135 -2.30 -19.15 43.48
CA LYS A 135 -3.35 -18.43 44.22
C LYS A 135 -4.72 -18.92 43.72
N LYS A 136 -5.36 -19.72 44.56
CA LYS A 136 -6.77 -20.13 44.47
C LYS A 136 -7.66 -18.88 44.49
N VAL A 137 -8.28 -18.56 43.36
CA VAL A 137 -9.44 -17.66 43.35
C VAL A 137 -10.69 -18.56 43.41
N PRO A 138 -11.63 -18.34 44.35
CA PRO A 138 -12.75 -19.27 44.53
C PRO A 138 -13.71 -19.16 43.35
N VAL A 139 -13.78 -20.22 42.55
CA VAL A 139 -14.85 -20.47 41.60
C VAL A 139 -16.14 -20.64 42.40
N LYS A 140 -16.95 -19.57 42.47
CA LYS A 140 -18.31 -19.64 42.99
C LYS A 140 -19.12 -20.48 41.99
N LYS A 141 -19.24 -21.77 42.31
CA LYS A 141 -20.15 -22.72 41.68
C LYS A 141 -21.57 -22.13 41.67
N ARG A 142 -22.09 -21.83 40.48
CA ARG A 142 -23.53 -21.90 40.22
C ARG A 142 -23.74 -22.98 39.18
N GLN A 143 -23.93 -24.18 39.72
CA GLN A 143 -24.56 -25.30 39.04
C GLN A 143 -26.04 -24.94 38.89
N PRO A 144 -26.64 -25.20 37.73
CA PRO A 144 -27.95 -25.83 37.78
C PRO A 144 -28.01 -26.98 36.78
N THR A 145 -28.00 -28.19 37.31
CA THR A 145 -28.65 -29.37 36.74
C THR A 145 -29.03 -30.25 37.93
N PRO A 146 -30.03 -31.15 37.84
CA PRO A 146 -31.01 -31.41 36.79
C PRO A 146 -32.47 -31.48 37.34
N LYS A 147 -33.48 -31.45 36.46
CA LYS A 147 -34.76 -32.13 36.74
C LYS A 147 -35.28 -32.78 35.46
N PRO A 148 -35.29 -34.12 35.40
CA PRO A 148 -36.14 -34.89 34.51
C PRO A 148 -37.21 -35.66 35.32
N PRO A 149 -38.16 -36.36 34.71
CA PRO A 149 -39.05 -36.00 33.60
C PRO A 149 -40.54 -36.01 34.04
N ALA A 150 -41.40 -35.30 33.30
CA ALA A 150 -42.85 -35.57 33.30
C ALA A 150 -43.21 -36.18 31.95
N GLU A 151 -43.44 -37.48 31.97
CA GLU A 151 -43.98 -38.28 30.89
C GLU A 151 -45.50 -38.15 30.89
N ALA A 152 -46.09 -37.73 29.77
CA ALA A 152 -47.49 -37.99 29.44
C ALA A 152 -47.62 -38.20 27.92
N LYS A 153 -47.75 -39.50 27.61
CA LYS A 153 -48.13 -40.29 26.42
C LYS A 153 -49.13 -39.68 25.40
N PRO A 154 -49.44 -40.37 24.27
CA PRO A 154 -49.33 -39.82 22.91
C PRO A 154 -50.69 -39.68 22.19
N ALA A 155 -50.76 -38.83 21.16
CA ALA A 155 -51.87 -38.81 20.21
C ALA A 155 -51.34 -38.87 18.77
N LEU A 156 -52.01 -39.71 18.00
CA LEU A 156 -51.67 -40.22 16.68
C LEU A 156 -51.65 -39.18 15.56
N ALA A 157 -50.84 -39.52 14.56
CA ALA A 157 -51.08 -39.36 13.12
C ALA A 157 -51.01 -37.94 12.51
N SER A 158 -49.91 -37.71 11.79
CA SER A 158 -49.93 -37.12 10.44
C SER A 158 -48.67 -37.58 9.70
N ALA A 159 -48.83 -38.55 8.81
CA ALA A 159 -47.82 -38.93 7.81
C ALA A 159 -47.94 -38.00 6.58
N PRO A 160 -47.00 -38.03 5.62
CA PRO A 160 -46.08 -36.94 5.31
C PRO A 160 -46.54 -36.08 4.13
N SER A 161 -46.52 -34.75 4.28
CA SER A 161 -46.51 -33.87 3.12
C SER A 161 -45.10 -33.84 2.54
N ALA A 162 -44.94 -34.50 1.39
CA ALA A 162 -43.79 -34.37 0.53
C ALA A 162 -43.55 -32.88 0.23
N THR A 163 -42.56 -32.29 0.90
CA THR A 163 -42.02 -31.00 0.52
C THR A 163 -40.93 -31.29 -0.50
N THR A 164 -41.24 -30.98 -1.75
CA THR A 164 -40.31 -30.87 -2.87
C THR A 164 -39.00 -30.22 -2.40
N PRO A 165 -37.82 -30.76 -2.74
CA PRO A 165 -36.57 -30.04 -2.47
C PRO A 165 -36.59 -28.75 -3.28
N SER A 166 -36.82 -27.63 -2.58
CA SER A 166 -36.55 -26.30 -3.12
C SER A 166 -35.09 -26.30 -3.60
N PRO A 167 -34.81 -25.93 -4.86
CA PRO A 167 -33.44 -25.81 -5.33
C PRO A 167 -32.70 -24.88 -4.37
N ALA A 168 -31.71 -25.44 -3.66
CA ALA A 168 -30.85 -24.69 -2.77
C ALA A 168 -30.36 -23.45 -3.52
N ALA A 169 -30.81 -22.28 -3.08
CA ALA A 169 -30.37 -21.01 -3.63
C ALA A 169 -28.84 -21.02 -3.64
N ALA A 170 -28.25 -20.86 -4.82
CA ALA A 170 -26.81 -20.73 -4.97
C ALA A 170 -26.29 -19.70 -3.95
N PRO A 171 -25.18 -19.98 -3.23
CA PRO A 171 -24.68 -19.07 -2.22
C PRO A 171 -24.45 -17.68 -2.84
N ALA A 172 -25.07 -16.67 -2.24
CA ALA A 172 -24.98 -15.30 -2.74
C ALA A 172 -23.50 -14.85 -2.86
N PRO A 173 -23.16 -14.06 -3.90
CA PRO A 173 -21.79 -13.64 -4.14
C PRO A 173 -21.22 -12.87 -2.94
N LEU A 174 -19.93 -13.10 -2.68
CA LEU A 174 -19.17 -12.45 -1.62
C LEU A 174 -18.53 -11.16 -2.16
N THR A 175 -18.92 -10.02 -1.59
CA THR A 175 -18.23 -8.73 -1.80
C THR A 175 -17.17 -8.56 -0.71
N PRO A 176 -15.91 -8.28 -1.06
CA PRO A 176 -14.84 -8.08 -0.08
C PRO A 176 -15.03 -6.78 0.73
N PRO A 177 -14.37 -6.65 1.90
CA PRO A 177 -14.38 -5.41 2.65
C PRO A 177 -13.63 -4.30 1.89
N LEU A 178 -14.03 -3.04 2.11
CA LEU A 178 -13.33 -1.88 1.54
C LEU A 178 -12.79 -0.97 2.64
N ALA A 179 -11.59 -0.44 2.35
CA ALA A 179 -10.76 0.37 3.24
C ALA A 179 -10.47 1.75 2.63
N ASN A 180 -11.40 2.30 1.86
CA ASN A 180 -11.15 3.58 1.20
C ASN A 180 -11.10 4.69 2.25
N ALA A 181 -9.89 5.19 2.54
CA ALA A 181 -9.64 6.15 3.61
C ALA A 181 -10.48 7.44 3.45
N ASP A 182 -10.65 7.90 2.21
CA ASP A 182 -11.40 9.12 1.87
C ASP A 182 -12.91 8.97 2.10
N TYR A 183 -13.47 7.79 1.82
CA TYR A 183 -14.91 7.56 1.88
C TYR A 183 -15.43 7.41 3.32
N LEU A 184 -14.57 6.99 4.27
CA LEU A 184 -14.95 6.73 5.65
C LEU A 184 -14.37 7.73 6.66
N HIS A 185 -13.78 8.84 6.18
CA HIS A 185 -13.13 9.87 7.02
C HIS A 185 -12.09 9.26 7.96
N ASN A 186 -11.28 8.34 7.43
CA ASN A 186 -10.22 7.73 8.20
C ASN A 186 -9.05 8.72 8.28
N PRO A 187 -8.56 9.05 9.50
CA PRO A 187 -7.45 9.96 9.65
C PRO A 187 -6.17 9.38 9.04
N THR A 188 -5.34 10.24 8.46
CA THR A 188 -4.03 9.88 7.93
C THR A 188 -3.14 9.28 9.03
N PRO A 189 -2.20 8.38 8.65
CA PRO A 189 -1.25 7.85 9.60
C PRO A 189 -0.38 8.95 10.20
N SER A 190 -0.19 8.89 11.51
CA SER A 190 0.76 9.78 12.19
C SER A 190 2.18 9.30 11.88
N TYR A 191 3.03 10.23 11.44
CA TYR A 191 4.42 9.95 11.13
C TYR A 191 5.26 9.96 12.43
N PRO A 192 5.96 8.87 12.80
CA PRO A 192 6.77 8.83 14.01
C PRO A 192 7.95 9.81 13.97
N ASP A 193 8.22 10.51 15.07
CA ASP A 193 9.34 11.46 15.18
C ASP A 193 10.70 10.81 14.85
N VAL A 194 10.87 9.55 15.27
CA VAL A 194 12.10 8.79 15.00
C VAL A 194 12.28 8.53 13.50
N ALA A 195 11.18 8.36 12.76
CA ALA A 195 11.20 8.11 11.33
C ALA A 195 11.45 9.42 10.57
N ILE A 196 10.88 10.54 11.02
CA ILE A 196 11.16 11.88 10.48
C ILE A 196 12.64 12.22 10.65
N SER A 197 13.16 12.13 11.88
CA SER A 197 14.57 12.47 12.18
C SER A 197 15.59 11.60 11.45
N ARG A 198 15.22 10.39 11.04
CA ARG A 198 16.07 9.43 10.33
C ARG A 198 15.81 9.36 8.82
N GLY A 199 14.83 10.09 8.30
CA GLY A 199 14.48 10.05 6.88
C GLY A 199 13.88 8.71 6.43
N TYR A 200 13.15 8.01 7.30
CA TYR A 200 12.61 6.68 6.99
C TYR A 200 11.28 6.77 6.24
N GLU A 201 11.30 6.43 4.97
CA GLU A 201 10.10 6.38 4.11
C GLU A 201 9.77 4.94 3.67
N GLY A 202 8.55 4.74 3.19
CA GLY A 202 8.15 3.49 2.56
C GLY A 202 6.68 3.16 2.73
N THR A 203 6.27 2.06 2.10
CA THR A 203 4.88 1.59 2.12
C THR A 203 4.73 0.32 2.96
N VAL A 204 3.80 0.33 3.91
CA VAL A 204 3.41 -0.84 4.70
C VAL A 204 2.16 -1.46 4.11
N LEU A 205 2.16 -2.77 3.84
CA LEU A 205 0.95 -3.51 3.45
C LEU A 205 0.41 -4.28 4.65
N LEU A 206 -0.78 -3.91 5.10
CA LEU A 206 -1.47 -4.57 6.19
C LEU A 206 -2.59 -5.45 5.66
N ASN A 207 -2.64 -6.70 6.13
CA ASN A 207 -3.79 -7.58 5.94
C ASN A 207 -4.68 -7.48 7.18
N VAL A 208 -5.88 -6.93 7.00
CA VAL A 208 -6.79 -6.53 8.08
C VAL A 208 -8.04 -7.38 8.02
N GLN A 209 -8.39 -8.02 9.14
CA GLN A 209 -9.66 -8.72 9.29
C GLN A 209 -10.71 -7.73 9.80
N VAL A 210 -11.73 -7.51 9.00
CA VAL A 210 -12.86 -6.64 9.32
C VAL A 210 -14.04 -7.51 9.76
N ARG A 211 -14.67 -7.17 10.88
CA ARG A 211 -15.88 -7.84 11.38
C ARG A 211 -17.12 -7.34 10.64
N ALA A 212 -18.24 -8.04 10.81
CA ALA A 212 -19.52 -7.64 10.21
C ALA A 212 -20.02 -6.24 10.66
N ASP A 213 -19.50 -5.70 11.77
CA ASP A 213 -19.80 -4.34 12.24
C ASP A 213 -18.85 -3.26 11.68
N GLY A 214 -17.94 -3.63 10.77
CA GLY A 214 -16.98 -2.71 10.15
C GLY A 214 -15.78 -2.35 11.02
N LYS A 215 -15.61 -2.98 12.19
CA LYS A 215 -14.44 -2.78 13.05
C LYS A 215 -13.36 -3.83 12.78
N VAL A 216 -12.13 -3.45 13.07
CA VAL A 216 -10.97 -4.34 12.98
C VAL A 216 -11.03 -5.43 14.05
N GLN A 217 -10.74 -6.67 13.66
CA GLN A 217 -10.57 -7.81 14.54
C GLN A 217 -9.10 -8.16 14.73
N THR A 218 -8.38 -8.26 13.63
CA THR A 218 -7.00 -8.75 13.57
C THR A 218 -6.24 -7.96 12.51
N ILE A 219 -4.99 -7.61 12.79
CA ILE A 219 -4.09 -6.98 11.82
C ILE A 219 -2.85 -7.87 11.67
N ARG A 220 -2.44 -8.11 10.44
CA ARG A 220 -1.19 -8.79 10.10
C ARG A 220 -0.39 -7.93 9.15
N ILE A 221 0.92 -7.85 9.34
CA ILE A 221 1.79 -7.24 8.33
C ILE A 221 1.94 -8.25 7.21
N GLN A 222 1.47 -7.88 6.02
CA GLN A 222 1.72 -8.63 4.80
C GLN A 222 3.09 -8.26 4.20
N LYS A 223 3.42 -6.96 4.22
CA LYS A 223 4.72 -6.45 3.79
C LYS A 223 5.13 -5.30 4.72
N SER A 224 6.32 -5.43 5.30
CA SER A 224 6.95 -4.37 6.09
C SER A 224 7.50 -3.27 5.17
N SER A 225 7.55 -2.04 5.68
CA SER A 225 8.30 -0.93 5.07
C SER A 225 9.82 -1.13 5.13
N GLY A 226 10.30 -2.05 5.97
CA GLY A 226 11.70 -2.18 6.34
C GLY A 226 12.05 -1.49 7.66
N TYR A 227 11.14 -0.68 8.22
CA TYR A 227 11.35 0.07 9.46
C TYR A 227 10.23 -0.21 10.46
N SER A 228 10.56 -0.78 11.62
CA SER A 228 9.57 -1.14 12.65
C SER A 228 8.75 0.06 13.13
N ALA A 229 9.35 1.25 13.21
CA ALA A 229 8.65 2.47 13.60
C ALA A 229 7.47 2.81 12.66
N LEU A 230 7.65 2.66 11.34
CA LEU A 230 6.60 2.89 10.35
C LEU A 230 5.54 1.78 10.40
N ASP A 231 5.98 0.54 10.58
CA ASP A 231 5.09 -0.62 10.66
C ASP A 231 4.14 -0.53 11.87
N ASP A 232 4.65 -0.12 13.04
CA ASP A 232 3.86 0.07 14.25
C ASP A 232 2.90 1.26 14.10
N ALA A 233 3.38 2.38 13.53
CA ALA A 233 2.53 3.53 13.24
C ALA A 233 1.37 3.20 12.27
N ALA A 234 1.64 2.36 11.27
CA ALA A 234 0.62 1.87 10.35
C ALA A 234 -0.44 1.05 11.08
N ARG A 235 -0.02 0.10 11.93
CA ARG A 235 -0.94 -0.73 12.74
C ARG A 235 -1.82 0.12 13.63
N ASP A 236 -1.23 1.05 14.38
CA ASP A 236 -1.95 1.93 15.30
C ASP A 236 -2.98 2.79 14.59
N THR A 237 -2.63 3.28 13.40
CA THR A 237 -3.54 4.05 12.56
C THR A 237 -4.73 3.20 12.13
N VAL A 238 -4.47 2.02 11.57
CA VAL A 238 -5.51 1.12 11.08
C VAL A 238 -6.42 0.60 12.20
N LEU A 239 -5.91 0.44 13.43
CA LEU A 239 -6.75 0.07 14.58
C LEU A 239 -7.88 1.07 14.85
N ARG A 240 -7.67 2.35 14.55
CA ARG A 240 -8.66 3.42 14.77
C ARG A 240 -9.61 3.62 13.59
N TRP A 241 -9.30 3.00 12.46
CA TRP A 241 -10.10 3.13 11.24
C TRP A 241 -11.40 2.35 11.33
N SER A 242 -12.38 2.83 10.56
CA SER A 242 -13.59 2.07 10.27
C SER A 242 -13.56 1.58 8.83
N PHE A 243 -14.20 0.43 8.60
CA PHE A 243 -14.19 -0.26 7.32
C PHE A 243 -15.62 -0.61 6.90
N VAL A 244 -15.82 -0.73 5.58
CA VAL A 244 -17.05 -1.36 5.08
C VAL A 244 -16.87 -2.87 5.19
N PRO A 245 -17.75 -3.59 5.91
CA PRO A 245 -17.63 -5.04 6.06
C PRO A 245 -17.81 -5.75 4.73
N ALA A 246 -17.25 -6.95 4.61
CA ALA A 246 -17.59 -7.85 3.51
C ALA A 246 -19.09 -8.18 3.55
N ARG A 247 -19.68 -8.47 2.39
CA ARG A 247 -21.09 -8.85 2.29
C ARG A 247 -21.25 -10.18 1.56
N ARG A 248 -22.17 -11.03 2.04
CA ARG A 248 -22.69 -12.19 1.31
C ARG A 248 -24.14 -11.88 0.92
N GLY A 249 -24.35 -11.43 -0.32
CA GLY A 249 -25.62 -10.81 -0.70
C GLY A 249 -25.92 -9.59 0.17
N ASN A 250 -27.04 -9.61 0.92
CA ASN A 250 -27.45 -8.51 1.79
C ASN A 250 -26.93 -8.61 3.24
N GLN A 251 -26.21 -9.68 3.58
CA GLN A 251 -25.71 -9.91 4.94
C GLN A 251 -24.25 -9.46 5.08
N ALA A 252 -23.95 -8.66 6.11
CA ALA A 252 -22.57 -8.31 6.45
C ALA A 252 -21.87 -9.50 7.12
N VAL A 253 -20.66 -9.81 6.67
CA VAL A 253 -19.82 -10.91 7.15
C VAL A 253 -18.41 -10.42 7.41
N SER A 254 -17.65 -11.16 8.22
CA SER A 254 -16.23 -10.86 8.40
C SER A 254 -15.43 -11.16 7.13
N GLY A 255 -14.44 -10.35 6.80
CA GLY A 255 -13.57 -10.55 5.65
C GLY A 255 -12.19 -9.94 5.82
N TRP A 256 -11.25 -10.37 5.00
CA TRP A 256 -9.90 -9.83 4.95
C TRP A 256 -9.77 -8.78 3.84
N VAL A 257 -9.04 -7.71 4.12
CA VAL A 257 -8.72 -6.64 3.16
C VAL A 257 -7.25 -6.25 3.29
N ILE A 258 -6.61 -5.95 2.17
CA ILE A 258 -5.23 -5.45 2.13
C ILE A 258 -5.29 -3.93 2.09
N VAL A 259 -4.58 -3.27 3.01
CA VAL A 259 -4.51 -1.83 3.18
C VAL A 259 -3.07 -1.37 2.97
N PRO A 260 -2.78 -0.64 1.88
CA PRO A 260 -1.51 0.04 1.72
C PRO A 260 -1.49 1.34 2.54
N ILE A 261 -0.45 1.53 3.33
CA ILE A 261 -0.17 2.78 4.05
C ILE A 261 1.16 3.31 3.55
N ASP A 262 1.15 4.49 2.94
CA ASP A 262 2.34 5.15 2.42
C ASP A 262 2.88 6.17 3.43
N PHE A 263 4.18 6.14 3.68
CA PHE A 263 4.89 7.14 4.46
C PHE A 263 5.92 7.84 3.58
N SER A 264 5.65 9.12 3.31
CA SER A 264 6.50 10.02 2.56
C SER A 264 6.64 11.34 3.33
N LEU A 265 7.85 11.89 3.39
CA LEU A 265 8.17 13.14 4.10
C LEU A 265 7.75 14.37 3.30
N ASN A 266 7.35 14.20 2.05
CA ASN A 266 7.02 15.27 1.11
C ASN A 266 5.52 15.32 0.74
N SER A 267 4.65 14.65 1.52
CA SER A 267 3.26 14.41 1.15
C SER A 267 2.24 15.38 1.75
#